data_AF-A0A2V9S2R3-F1
#
_entry.id   AF-A0A2V9S2R3-F1
#
_cell.length_a   1.000
_cell.length_b   1.000
_cell.length_c   1.000
_cell.angle_alpha   90.00
_cell.angle_beta   90.00
_cell.angle_gamma   90.00
#
_symmetry.space_group_name_H-M   'P 1'
#
loop_
_entity.id
_entity.type
_entity.pdbx_description
1 polymer ?
#
loop_
_entity_poly.entity_id
_entity_poly.type
_entity_poly.pdbx_seq_one_letter_code
_entity_poly.pdbx_strand_id
1 'polypeptide(L)'
;MNVNYISDRLTSLRQEIRELRGLSARYRSQTEHTQADQSAYELQQLRLLHLKHELCDLLKHSFRMRAESDSQNSGVNPEGKTA
;
A
#
# COMPACT_ATOMS: atom_id res chain seq x y z
N MET A 1 3.93 13.02 -4.88
CA MET A 1 4.39 11.70 -4.38
C MET A 1 5.35 11.14 -5.41
N ASN A 2 6.50 10.58 -5.05
CA ASN A 2 7.51 10.08 -6.02
C ASN A 2 7.71 8.56 -5.91
N VAL A 3 8.45 7.97 -6.85
CA VAL A 3 8.66 6.52 -6.93
C VAL A 3 9.32 5.95 -5.67
N ASN A 4 10.33 6.64 -5.11
CA ASN A 4 11.03 6.19 -3.91
C ASN A 4 10.09 6.11 -2.71
N TYR A 5 9.29 7.17 -2.49
CA TYR A 5 8.28 7.17 -1.43
C TYR A 5 7.28 6.01 -1.59
N ILE A 6 6.80 5.75 -2.81
CA ILE A 6 5.84 4.66 -3.05
C ILE A 6 6.51 3.31 -2.73
N SER A 7 7.75 3.09 -3.15
CA SER A 7 8.51 1.87 -2.87
C SER A 7 8.71 1.64 -1.37
N ASP A 8 9.16 2.67 -0.65
CA ASP A 8 9.38 2.61 0.80
C ASP A 8 8.06 2.35 1.53
N ARG A 9 6.99 3.05 1.13
CA ARG A 9 5.68 2.87 1.74
C ARG A 9 5.11 1.47 1.48
N LEU A 10 5.27 0.91 0.28
CA LEU A 10 4.86 -0.46 -0.02
C LEU A 10 5.61 -1.48 0.84
N THR A 11 6.89 -1.25 1.10
CA THR A 11 7.70 -2.11 1.99
C THR A 11 7.16 -2.07 3.42
N SER A 12 6.90 -0.87 3.96
CA SER A 12 6.30 -0.70 5.29
C SER A 12 4.91 -1.32 5.39
N LEU A 13 4.05 -1.12 4.37
CA LEU A 13 2.70 -1.71 4.33
C LEU A 13 2.74 -3.24 4.34
N ARG A 14 3.67 -3.87 3.60
CA ARG A 14 3.83 -5.33 3.62
C ARG A 14 4.21 -5.84 5.00
N GLN A 15 5.13 -5.15 5.67
CA GLN A 15 5.56 -5.51 7.02
C GLN A 15 4.40 -5.39 8.01
N GLU A 16 3.66 -4.27 7.97
CA GLU A 16 2.52 -4.03 8.86
C GLU A 16 1.39 -5.06 8.64
N ILE A 17 1.07 -5.40 7.39
CA ILE A 17 0.09 -6.45 7.07
C ILE A 17 0.51 -7.80 7.66
N ARG A 18 1.81 -8.14 7.61
CA ARG A 18 2.34 -9.39 8.16
C ARG A 18 2.17 -9.45 9.67
N GLU A 19 2.46 -8.36 10.36
CA GLU A 19 2.32 -8.22 11.81
C GLU A 19 0.86 -8.32 12.25
N LEU A 20 -0.04 -7.59 11.58
CA LEU A 20 -1.47 -7.61 11.85
C LEU A 20 -2.08 -9.00 11.62
N ARG A 21 -1.67 -9.70 10.55
CA ARG A 21 -2.07 -11.09 10.32
C ARG A 21 -1.56 -12.03 11.42
N GLY A 22 -0.34 -11.82 11.90
CA GLY A 22 0.21 -12.56 13.03
C GLY A 22 -0.58 -12.33 14.33
N LEU A 23 -0.94 -11.07 14.63
CA LEU A 23 -1.78 -10.73 15.77
C LEU A 23 -3.17 -11.35 15.66
N SER A 24 -3.81 -11.27 14.49
CA SER A 24 -5.12 -11.88 14.22
C SER A 24 -5.08 -13.40 14.35
N ALA A 25 -3.99 -14.05 13.91
CA ALA A 25 -3.82 -15.49 14.06
C ALA A 25 -3.66 -15.89 15.54
N ARG A 26 -2.87 -15.12 16.32
CA ARG A 26 -2.74 -15.32 17.76
C ARG A 26 -4.07 -15.18 18.48
N TYR A 27 -4.83 -14.12 18.17
CA TYR A 27 -6.19 -13.95 18.68
C TYR A 27 -7.02 -15.20 18.38
N ARG A 28 -7.18 -15.60 17.11
CA ARG A 28 -7.99 -16.78 16.76
C ARG A 28 -7.54 -18.11 17.38
N SER A 29 -6.27 -18.23 17.81
CA SER A 29 -5.74 -19.43 18.46
C SER A 29 -6.03 -19.49 19.97
N GLN A 30 -6.43 -18.38 20.60
CA GLN A 30 -6.82 -18.37 22.00
C GLN A 30 -8.22 -18.98 22.16
N THR A 31 -8.43 -19.67 23.27
CA THR A 31 -9.71 -20.32 23.61
C THR A 31 -10.66 -19.38 24.34
N GLU A 32 -10.13 -18.34 24.97
CA GLU A 32 -10.89 -17.34 25.72
C GLU A 32 -10.42 -15.94 25.32
N HIS A 33 -11.36 -15.00 25.31
CA HIS A 33 -11.12 -13.61 24.96
C HIS A 33 -11.69 -12.69 26.01
N THR A 34 -10.87 -11.77 26.50
CA THR A 34 -11.36 -10.64 27.26
C THR A 34 -12.02 -9.63 26.33
N GLN A 35 -12.81 -8.72 26.89
CA GLN A 35 -13.36 -7.58 26.13
C GLN A 35 -12.23 -6.73 25.50
N ALA A 36 -11.09 -6.61 26.18
CA ALA A 36 -9.93 -5.90 25.64
C ALA A 36 -9.34 -6.61 24.42
N ASP A 37 -9.27 -7.94 24.42
CA ASP A 37 -8.81 -8.73 23.28
C ASP A 37 -9.75 -8.53 22.07
N GLN A 38 -11.06 -8.54 22.30
CA GLN A 38 -12.06 -8.31 21.26
C GLN A 38 -11.92 -6.92 20.63
N SER A 39 -11.84 -5.87 21.45
CA SER A 39 -11.64 -4.50 20.95
C SER A 39 -10.31 -4.35 20.21
N ALA A 40 -9.23 -4.99 20.70
CA ALA A 40 -7.95 -4.98 20.01
C ALA A 40 -8.03 -5.68 18.65
N TYR A 41 -8.75 -6.80 18.54
CA TYR A 41 -8.96 -7.50 17.29
C TYR A 41 -9.79 -6.69 16.28
N GLU A 42 -10.86 -6.01 16.74
CA GLU A 42 -11.65 -5.10 15.91
C GLU A 42 -10.81 -3.95 15.33
N LEU A 43 -9.97 -3.32 16.16
CA LEU A 43 -9.04 -2.29 15.72
C LEU A 43 -8.04 -2.82 14.69
N GLN A 44 -7.55 -4.05 14.85
CA GLN A 44 -6.69 -4.70 13.87
C GLN A 44 -7.41 -4.92 12.52
N GLN A 45 -8.68 -5.36 12.54
CA GLN A 45 -9.46 -5.54 11.31
C GLN A 45 -9.71 -4.20 10.61
N LEU A 46 -10.04 -3.15 11.37
CA LEU A 46 -10.20 -1.79 10.83
C LEU A 46 -8.90 -1.30 10.21
N ARG A 47 -7.76 -1.53 10.87
CA ARG A 47 -6.46 -1.16 10.33
C ARG A 47 -6.18 -1.88 9.01
N LEU A 48 -6.42 -3.20 8.91
CA LEU A 48 -6.26 -3.96 7.66
C LEU A 48 -7.12 -3.39 6.52
N LEU A 49 -8.34 -2.93 6.81
CA LEU A 49 -9.18 -2.25 5.82
C LEU A 49 -8.57 -0.92 5.35
N HIS A 50 -8.05 -0.10 6.27
CA HIS A 50 -7.35 1.13 5.92
C HIS A 50 -6.11 0.86 5.06
N LEU A 51 -5.30 -0.16 5.41
CA LEU A 51 -4.14 -0.54 4.60
C LEU A 51 -4.53 -0.96 3.18
N LYS A 52 -5.68 -1.65 3.01
CA LYS A 52 -6.21 -1.99 1.69
C LYS A 52 -6.53 -0.75 0.87
N HIS A 53 -7.20 0.25 1.45
CA HIS A 53 -7.49 1.51 0.75
C HIS A 53 -6.21 2.25 0.37
N GLU A 54 -5.26 2.32 1.29
CA GLU A 54 -3.98 2.96 1.04
C GLU A 54 -3.20 2.29 -0.11
N LEU A 55 -3.17 0.96 -0.15
CA LEU A 55 -2.58 0.20 -1.26
C LEU A 55 -3.25 0.53 -2.60
N CYS A 56 -4.59 0.58 -2.63
CA CYS A 56 -5.32 0.95 -3.84
C CYS A 56 -4.93 2.36 -4.32
N ASP A 57 -4.77 3.31 -3.40
CA ASP A 57 -4.41 4.67 -3.76
C ASP A 57 -2.96 4.78 -4.24
N LEU A 58 -2.02 4.09 -3.59
CA LEU A 58 -0.63 3.99 -4.07
C LEU A 58 -0.54 3.39 -5.47
N LEU A 59 -1.34 2.36 -5.77
CA LEU A 59 -1.42 1.75 -7.11
C LEU A 59 -1.97 2.74 -8.15
N LYS A 60 -3.04 3.46 -7.84
CA LYS A 60 -3.57 4.50 -8.74
C LYS A 60 -2.51 5.57 -9.04
N HIS A 61 -1.76 5.99 -8.02
CA HIS A 61 -0.70 6.99 -8.19
C HIS A 61 0.46 6.45 -9.03
N SER A 62 0.87 5.19 -8.82
CA SER A 62 1.96 4.60 -9.60
C SER A 62 1.59 4.43 -11.08
N PHE A 63 0.36 4.05 -11.39
CA PHE A 63 -0.13 4.00 -12.77
C PHE A 63 -0.17 5.39 -13.41
N ARG A 64 -0.61 6.41 -12.68
CA ARG A 64 -0.64 7.79 -13.18
C ARG A 64 0.76 8.29 -13.51
N MET A 65 1.74 8.12 -12.60
CA MET A 65 3.12 8.55 -12.86
C MET A 65 3.75 7.82 -14.06
N ARG A 66 3.40 6.54 -14.27
CA ARG A 66 3.85 5.80 -15.45
C ARG A 66 3.26 6.40 -16.73
N ALA A 67 1.96 6.66 -16.76
CA ALA A 67 1.30 7.27 -17.92
C ALA A 67 1.87 8.67 -18.25
N GLU A 68 2.17 9.47 -17.22
CA GLU A 68 2.82 10.78 -17.38
C GLU A 68 4.24 10.64 -17.96
N SER A 69 5.02 9.67 -17.48
CA SER A 69 6.38 9.40 -17.98
C SER A 69 6.37 8.94 -19.45
N ASP A 70 5.43 8.06 -19.81
CA ASP A 70 5.28 7.54 -21.18
C ASP A 70 4.84 8.65 -22.14
N SER A 71 3.96 9.56 -21.69
CA SER A 71 3.52 10.72 -22.49
C SER A 71 4.65 11.74 -22.73
N GLN A 72 5.58 11.91 -21.78
CA GLN A 72 6.73 12.80 -21.93
C GLN A 72 7.81 12.22 -22.86
N ASN A 73 7.94 10.88 -22.91
CA ASN A 73 8.92 10.21 -23.76
C ASN A 73 8.50 10.13 -25.24
N SER A 74 7.20 10.19 -25.53
CA SER A 74 6.65 10.19 -26.90
C SER A 74 6.89 11.50 -27.67
N GLY A 75 7.26 12.58 -26.97
CA GLY A 75 7.56 13.89 -27.58
C GLY A 75 8.98 14.04 -28.14
N VAL A 76 9.86 13.03 -27.96
CA VAL A 76 11.25 13.08 -28.44
C VAL A 76 11.36 12.36 -29.78
N ASN A 77 11.36 13.14 -30.86
CA ASN A 77 11.70 12.67 -32.21
C ASN A 77 13.17 12.18 -32.23
N PRO A 78 13.50 10.97 -32.73
CA PRO A 78 14.88 10.47 -32.80
C PRO A 78 15.81 11.28 -33.71
N GLU A 79 15.27 12.21 -34.51
CA GLU A 79 16.05 13.10 -35.34
C GLU A 79 15.98 14.53 -34.78
N GLY A 80 17.07 14.98 -34.17
CA GLY A 80 17.22 16.35 -33.64
C GLY A 80 17.09 17.42 -34.71
N LYS A 81 15.86 17.78 -35.08
CA LYS A 81 15.53 19.00 -35.80
C LYS A 81 14.36 19.70 -35.13
N THR A 82 14.67 20.87 -34.58
CA THR A 82 13.72 21.92 -34.21
C THR A 82 12.98 22.37 -35.46
N ALA A 83 11.66 22.46 -35.38
CA ALA A 83 10.88 23.39 -36.18
C ALA A 83 10.42 24.52 -35.24
#